data_AF-A0A7C3FMM4-F1
#
_entry.id   AF-A0A7C3FMM4-F1
#
_cell.length_a   1.000
_cell.length_b   1.000
_cell.length_c   1.000
_cell.angle_alpha   90.00
_cell.angle_beta   90.00
_cell.angle_gamma   90.00
#
_symmetry.space_group_name_H-M   'P 1'
#
loop_
_entity.id
_entity.type
_entity.pdbx_description
1 polymer ?
#
loop_
_entity_poly.entity_id
_entity_poly.type
_entity_poly.pdbx_seq_one_letter_code
_entity_poly.pdbx_strand_id
1 'polypeptide(L)'
;MTYPLKMGRKFPVITIDHEKCTIPFMCKKCLQVCPEVVFHVTRVMPKEKRLEEMDPRVDGNYVLGIARRDKCTGCNLCIDICPVGAIKIEIPAMGRIRPKVEGEQWNQ
;
A
#
# COMPACT_ATOMS: atom_id res chain seq x y z
N MET A 1 25.79 5.65 25.74
CA MET A 1 25.24 4.30 25.52
C MET A 1 23.91 4.42 24.77
N THR A 2 23.98 4.74 23.47
CA THR A 2 22.80 4.91 22.62
C THR A 2 22.33 3.53 22.16
N TYR A 3 21.42 2.91 22.90
CA TYR A 3 20.75 1.70 22.43
C TYR A 3 19.92 2.06 21.19
N PRO A 4 20.24 1.53 20.00
CA PRO A 4 19.39 1.72 18.84
C PRO A 4 18.17 0.83 19.06
N LEU A 5 17.14 1.38 19.69
CA LEU A 5 15.81 0.78 19.72
C LEU A 5 15.38 0.59 18.26
N LYS A 6 15.61 -0.59 17.69
CA LYS A 6 14.97 -1.03 16.43
C LYS A 6 13.49 -1.28 16.71
N MET A 7 12.79 -0.22 17.06
CA MET A 7 11.38 -0.20 17.41
C MET A 7 10.59 -0.01 16.11
N GLY A 8 10.61 -1.01 15.24
CA GLY A 8 9.87 -1.00 13.99
C GLY A 8 8.76 -2.03 14.04
N ARG A 9 7.49 -1.58 14.16
CA ARG A 9 6.36 -2.43 13.77
C ARG A 9 6.58 -2.82 12.30
N LYS A 10 6.62 -4.12 12.00
CA LYS A 10 6.75 -4.57 10.61
C LYS A 10 5.38 -4.36 9.95
N PHE A 11 5.28 -3.35 9.08
CA PHE A 11 4.07 -3.07 8.31
C PHE A 11 3.99 -3.96 7.07
N PRO A 12 2.79 -4.26 6.57
CA PRO A 12 2.62 -4.99 5.32
C PRO A 12 3.23 -4.20 4.15
N VAL A 13 3.88 -4.92 3.26
CA VAL A 13 4.42 -4.39 2.00
C VAL A 13 3.36 -4.64 0.93
N ILE A 14 2.91 -3.57 0.29
CA ILE A 14 1.92 -3.64 -0.78
C ILE A 14 2.60 -3.14 -2.05
N THR A 15 2.61 -3.98 -3.07
CA THR A 15 3.24 -3.71 -4.37
C THR A 15 2.17 -3.65 -5.45
N ILE A 16 2.22 -2.62 -6.30
CA ILE A 16 1.23 -2.38 -7.36
C ILE A 16 1.96 -2.34 -8.71
N ASP A 17 1.54 -3.19 -9.64
CA ASP A 17 2.02 -3.20 -11.02
C ASP A 17 1.30 -2.11 -11.83
N HIS A 18 1.95 -0.96 -12.02
CA HIS A 18 1.36 0.19 -12.74
C HIS A 18 1.16 -0.06 -14.24
N GLU A 19 1.88 -1.00 -14.84
CA GLU A 19 1.70 -1.39 -16.25
C GLU A 19 0.38 -2.12 -16.49
N LYS A 20 -0.07 -2.91 -15.50
CA LYS A 20 -1.35 -3.63 -15.57
C LYS A 20 -2.51 -2.77 -15.10
N CYS A 21 -2.25 -1.82 -14.20
CA CYS A 21 -3.25 -0.92 -13.64
C CYS A 21 -3.36 0.38 -14.46
N THR A 22 -3.88 0.26 -15.68
CA THR A 22 -3.96 1.38 -16.65
C THR A 22 -5.14 2.33 -16.41
N ILE A 23 -6.28 1.81 -15.94
CA ILE A 23 -7.52 2.57 -15.70
C ILE A 23 -8.00 2.54 -14.24
N PRO A 24 -7.19 2.99 -13.27
CA PRO A 24 -7.55 2.90 -11.85
C PRO A 24 -8.76 3.75 -11.46
N PHE A 25 -8.99 4.88 -12.14
CA PHE A 25 -10.14 5.76 -11.88
C PHE A 25 -11.48 5.12 -12.29
N MET A 26 -11.52 4.51 -13.47
CA MET A 26 -12.71 3.81 -13.96
C MET A 26 -12.95 2.48 -13.22
N CYS A 27 -11.88 1.72 -12.95
CA CYS A 27 -12.02 0.44 -12.28
C CYS A 27 -12.47 0.61 -10.84
N LYS A 28 -11.74 1.39 -10.01
CA LYS A 28 -11.98 1.69 -8.59
C LYS A 28 -12.39 0.53 -7.65
N LYS A 29 -12.41 -0.72 -8.12
CA LYS A 29 -12.85 -1.90 -7.35
C LYS A 29 -12.02 -2.09 -6.08
N CYS A 30 -10.72 -1.86 -6.17
CA CYS A 30 -9.79 -1.95 -5.03
C CYS A 30 -10.09 -0.91 -3.94
N LEU A 31 -10.57 0.28 -4.33
CA LEU A 31 -11.00 1.32 -3.40
C LEU A 31 -12.35 1.00 -2.75
N GLN A 32 -13.27 0.42 -3.53
CA GLN A 32 -14.62 0.07 -3.04
C GLN A 32 -14.61 -1.11 -2.06
N VAL A 33 -13.73 -2.08 -2.28
CA VAL A 33 -13.68 -3.28 -1.43
C VAL A 33 -12.86 -3.09 -0.14
N CYS A 34 -12.00 -2.08 -0.08
CA CYS A 34 -11.08 -1.90 1.04
C CYS A 34 -11.76 -1.15 2.20
N PRO A 35 -12.08 -1.80 3.33
CA PRO A 35 -12.76 -1.15 4.45
C PRO A 35 -11.91 -0.07 5.12
N GLU A 36 -10.58 -0.21 5.09
CA GLU A 36 -9.62 0.67 5.75
C GLU A 36 -9.20 1.88 4.89
N VAL A 37 -9.67 1.91 3.64
CA VAL A 37 -9.37 2.96 2.65
C VAL A 37 -7.84 3.15 2.52
N VAL A 38 -7.14 2.03 2.26
CA VAL A 38 -5.68 2.00 2.14
C VAL A 38 -5.21 2.59 0.81
N PHE A 39 -6.01 2.41 -0.25
CA PHE A 39 -5.72 2.85 -1.61
C PHE A 39 -6.24 4.26 -1.88
N HIS A 40 -5.53 5.00 -2.73
CA HIS A 40 -5.92 6.32 -3.23
C HIS A 40 -5.63 6.41 -4.72
N VAL A 41 -6.48 7.05 -5.50
CA VAL A 41 -6.23 7.30 -6.93
C VAL A 41 -5.82 8.75 -7.10
N THR A 42 -4.59 8.96 -7.56
CA THR A 42 -4.06 10.30 -7.82
C THR A 42 -4.02 10.53 -9.32
N ARG A 43 -4.40 11.72 -9.78
CA ARG A 43 -4.16 12.14 -11.16
C ARG A 43 -2.68 12.43 -11.35
N VAL A 44 -2.08 11.85 -12.37
CA VAL A 44 -0.69 12.10 -12.74
C VAL A 44 -0.74 12.80 -14.07
N MET A 45 -0.17 13.99 -14.14
CA MET A 45 -0.30 14.92 -15.27
C MET A 45 0.89 14.76 -16.22
N PRO A 46 0.79 13.99 -17.34
CA PRO A 46 1.82 14.03 -18.36
C PRO A 46 1.68 15.26 -19.28
N LYS A 47 0.46 15.75 -19.54
CA LYS A 47 0.18 16.95 -20.36
C LYS A 47 -1.16 17.59 -19.95
N GLU A 48 -1.14 18.49 -18.97
CA GLU A 48 -2.32 19.32 -18.69
C GLU A 48 -2.43 20.40 -19.77
N LYS A 49 -3.30 20.19 -20.76
CA LYS A 49 -3.74 21.29 -21.62
C LYS A 49 -4.84 22.04 -20.89
N ARG A 50 -4.61 23.34 -20.66
CA ARG A 50 -5.57 24.23 -20.02
C ARG A 50 -6.94 24.12 -20.73
N LEU A 51 -8.00 23.84 -19.98
CA LEU A 51 -9.40 23.64 -20.43
C LEU A 51 -9.75 22.31 -21.13
N GLU A 52 -8.84 21.34 -21.25
CA GLU A 52 -9.21 20.00 -21.71
C GLU A 52 -9.47 19.07 -20.50
N GLU A 53 -10.64 18.44 -20.44
CA GLU A 53 -10.91 17.40 -19.45
C GLU A 53 -10.03 16.18 -19.72
N MET A 54 -9.39 15.65 -18.69
CA MET A 54 -8.67 14.38 -18.80
C MET A 54 -9.69 13.27 -18.98
N ASP A 55 -9.65 12.61 -20.14
CA ASP A 55 -10.49 11.44 -20.34
C ASP A 55 -10.04 10.33 -19.36
N PRO A 56 -10.94 9.82 -18.50
CA PRO A 56 -10.64 8.79 -17.52
C PRO A 56 -10.35 7.41 -18.11
N ARG A 57 -10.50 7.24 -19.43
CA ARG A 57 -10.22 6.00 -20.17
C ARG A 57 -8.82 5.96 -20.76
N VAL A 58 -8.11 7.08 -20.77
CA VAL A 58 -6.74 7.17 -21.28
C VAL A 58 -5.76 6.64 -20.24
N ASP A 59 -4.83 5.81 -20.69
CA ASP A 59 -3.77 5.21 -19.89
C ASP A 59 -2.77 6.26 -19.39
N GLY A 60 -2.35 6.13 -18.13
CA GLY A 60 -1.34 7.01 -17.52
C GLY A 60 -1.86 8.34 -16.94
N ASN A 61 -3.14 8.65 -17.13
CA ASN A 61 -3.79 9.84 -16.53
C ASN A 61 -4.00 9.71 -15.01
N TYR A 62 -4.19 8.47 -14.53
CA TYR A 62 -4.46 8.17 -13.13
C TYR A 62 -3.55 7.05 -12.65
N VAL A 63 -3.02 7.20 -11.45
CA VAL A 63 -2.17 6.20 -10.80
C VAL A 63 -2.77 5.81 -9.45
N LEU A 64 -2.78 4.50 -9.19
CA LEU A 64 -3.18 3.94 -7.91
C LEU A 64 -2.00 4.03 -6.93
N GLY A 65 -2.17 4.79 -5.86
CA GLY A 65 -1.22 4.93 -4.76
C GLY A 65 -1.73 4.30 -3.46
N ILE A 66 -0.82 4.16 -2.50
CA ILE A 66 -1.09 3.63 -1.16
C ILE A 66 -0.92 4.78 -0.16
N ALA A 67 -2.01 5.17 0.50
CA ALA A 67 -2.00 6.27 1.46
C ALA A 67 -1.77 5.78 2.89
N ARG A 68 -2.40 4.66 3.28
CA ARG A 68 -2.41 4.16 4.68
C ARG A 68 -2.08 2.68 4.78
N ARG A 69 -0.84 2.32 4.45
CA ARG A 69 -0.38 0.92 4.52
C ARG A 69 -0.37 0.36 5.96
N ASP A 70 -0.30 1.24 6.95
CA ASP A 70 -0.33 0.93 8.38
C ASP A 70 -1.65 0.31 8.84
N LYS A 71 -2.75 0.64 8.15
CA LYS A 71 -4.08 0.11 8.45
C LYS A 71 -4.42 -1.16 7.67
N CYS A 72 -3.57 -1.59 6.75
CA CYS A 72 -3.84 -2.78 5.97
C CYS A 72 -3.83 -4.01 6.89
N THR A 73 -5.00 -4.65 7.00
CA THR A 73 -5.19 -5.88 7.80
C THR A 73 -4.75 -7.14 7.08
N GLY A 74 -4.42 -7.05 5.78
CA GLY A 74 -4.05 -8.22 4.97
C GLY A 74 -5.24 -9.10 4.60
N CYS A 75 -6.44 -8.53 4.49
CA CYS A 75 -7.67 -9.26 4.13
C CYS A 75 -7.71 -9.81 2.68
N ASN A 76 -6.74 -9.44 1.83
CA ASN A 76 -6.59 -9.88 0.44
C ASN A 76 -7.77 -9.62 -0.53
N LEU A 77 -8.86 -8.99 -0.06
CA LEU A 77 -10.03 -8.66 -0.88
C LEU A 77 -9.71 -7.84 -2.15
N CYS A 78 -8.73 -6.94 -2.05
CA CYS A 78 -8.29 -6.13 -3.19
C CYS A 78 -7.56 -6.95 -4.27
N ILE A 79 -6.99 -8.10 -3.91
CA ILE A 79 -6.36 -9.03 -4.85
C ILE A 79 -7.45 -9.79 -5.59
N ASP A 80 -8.43 -10.34 -4.85
CA ASP A 80 -9.51 -11.16 -5.41
C ASP A 80 -10.40 -10.40 -6.39
N ILE A 81 -10.69 -9.12 -6.11
CA ILE A 81 -11.57 -8.32 -6.96
C ILE A 81 -10.85 -7.72 -8.19
N CYS A 82 -9.52 -7.77 -8.22
CA CYS A 82 -8.73 -7.10 -9.26
C CYS A 82 -8.80 -7.90 -10.57
N PRO A 83 -9.44 -7.38 -11.64
CA PRO A 83 -9.60 -8.13 -12.89
C PRO A 83 -8.27 -8.40 -13.62
N VAL A 84 -7.25 -7.57 -13.34
CA VAL A 84 -5.92 -7.63 -13.97
C VAL A 84 -4.86 -8.22 -13.04
N GLY A 85 -5.20 -8.51 -11.77
CA GLY A 85 -4.24 -9.04 -10.79
C GLY A 85 -3.01 -8.15 -10.56
N ALA A 86 -3.19 -6.83 -10.49
CA ALA A 86 -2.08 -5.87 -10.40
C ALA A 86 -1.55 -5.62 -8.97
N ILE A 87 -2.16 -6.21 -7.94
CA ILE A 87 -1.84 -5.92 -6.54
C ILE A 87 -1.23 -7.16 -5.88
N LYS A 88 -0.14 -6.96 -5.13
CA LYS A 88 0.49 -7.97 -4.27
C LYS A 88 0.62 -7.43 -2.85
N ILE A 89 0.34 -8.28 -1.86
CA ILE A 89 0.45 -7.95 -0.43
C ILE A 89 1.35 -8.98 0.23
N GLU A 90 2.38 -8.51 0.91
CA GLU A 90 3.28 -9.31 1.74
C GLU A 90 3.14 -8.88 3.20
N ILE A 91 2.65 -9.79 4.04
CA ILE A 91 2.47 -9.54 5.46
C ILE A 91 3.70 -10.11 6.17
N PRO A 92 4.57 -9.26 6.77
CA PRO A 92 5.66 -9.77 7.58
C PRO A 92 5.06 -10.47 8.81
N ALA A 93 5.52 -11.69 9.09
CA ALA A 93 5.04 -12.49 10.22
C ALA A 93 4.93 -11.62 11.48
N MET A 94 3.72 -11.53 12.01
CA MET A 94 3.33 -10.73 13.17
C MET A 94 3.85 -11.37 14.46
N GLY A 95 5.14 -11.72 14.48
CA GLY A 95 5.84 -12.09 15.69
C GLY A 95 6.03 -10.82 16.51
N ARG A 96 5.63 -10.86 17.79
CA ARG A 96 6.18 -9.92 18.77
C ARG A 96 7.69 -10.00 18.60
N ILE A 97 8.30 -8.91 18.14
CA ILE A 97 9.75 -8.78 18.21
C ILE A 97 10.05 -8.83 19.69
N ARG A 98 10.43 -10.01 20.20
CA ARG A 98 11.15 -10.10 21.46
C ARG A 98 12.54 -9.62 21.10
N PRO A 99 12.94 -8.38 21.43
CA PRO A 99 14.36 -8.06 21.36
C PRO A 99 15.05 -9.12 22.23
N LYS A 100 15.96 -9.90 21.64
CA LYS A 100 16.93 -10.68 22.43
C LYS A 100 17.82 -9.63 23.10
N VAL A 101 17.35 -9.14 24.25
CA VAL A 101 18.20 -8.41 25.18
C VAL A 101 18.99 -9.50 25.91
N GLU A 102 20.27 -9.63 25.59
CA GLU A 102 21.21 -10.26 26.52
C GLU A 102 21.41 -9.24 27.65
N GLY A 103 20.49 -9.26 28.61
CA GLY A 103 20.70 -8.57 29.87
C GLY A 103 21.51 -9.50 30.77
N GLU A 104 22.70 -9.09 31.17
CA GLU A 104 23.17 -9.52 32.49
C GLU A 104 22.17 -8.99 33.50
N GLN A 105 21.52 -9.90 34.19
CA GLN A 105 20.60 -9.60 35.27
C GLN A 105 21.46 -9.02 36.40
N TRP A 106 21.42 -7.70 36.60
CA TRP A 106 22.13 -7.06 37.70
C TRP A 106 21.60 -7.65 39.01
N ASN A 107 22.45 -8.45 39.66
CA ASN A 107 22.17 -9.05 40.95
C ASN A 107 21.89 -7.95 41.98
N GLN A 108 21.01 -8.27 42.93
CA GLN A 108 20.64 -7.46 44.10
C GLN A 108 21.82 -6.81 44.82
#